data_AF-A0A428NNE6-F1
#
_entry.id   AF-A0A428NNE6-F1
#
_cell.length_a   1.000
_cell.length_b   1.000
_cell.length_c   1.000
_cell.angle_alpha   90.00
_cell.angle_beta   90.00
_cell.angle_gamma   90.00
#
_symmetry.space_group_name_H-M   'P 1'
#
loop_
_entity.id
_entity.type
_entity.pdbx_description
1 polymer ?
#
loop_
_entity_poly.entity_id
_entity_poly.type
_entity_poly.pdbx_seq_one_letter_code
_entity_poly.pdbx_strand_id
1 'polypeptide(L)'
;MLQRLHKRDPEQLKRLASRVKNLCAVIKPDWRPHNADADDAPEDDIIQFWQLVPFFTNLKKLELHGDIVSRSKYEQATPEITAPPLQLRVAKLFGYIPRTVVAWLLKSGNTLEWLELGLLDRPTCLMGGDEENFPPSREISEGEGSGDEREAYEIDDNGFETNSTIPRPLVNFLPSSRDLEFPSELTLPRLKYLHLSQPCKGSYEPYVVGWSISAQARCLSSWREILLACSDTLEVLVLEQRPSCDSEGMVMEEIGEVEVIEDDEDGRRHRSLIKMIKRLLTSGEALKEVKQVYLYGMVIGQDALGNPTDRFPSGRFMRFLESRGVKCEARQGQWFVYDHKPGFEYEESLDGFYGTKEAEDSGEFDFMCKQTPFLAKV
;
A
#
# COMPACT_ATOMS: atom_id res chain seq x y z
N MET A 1 -26.15 -2.43 -5.96
CA MET A 1 -27.10 -1.54 -6.69
C MET A 1 -26.52 -1.06 -8.03
N LEU A 2 -25.36 -0.40 -8.07
CA LEU A 2 -24.79 0.17 -9.30
C LEU A 2 -24.53 -0.90 -10.39
N GLN A 3 -24.02 -2.08 -10.02
CA GLN A 3 -23.85 -3.21 -10.94
C GLN A 3 -25.19 -3.65 -11.59
N ARG A 4 -26.32 -3.55 -10.87
CA ARG A 4 -27.65 -3.84 -11.43
C ARG A 4 -28.10 -2.76 -12.41
N LEU A 5 -27.84 -1.50 -12.09
CA LEU A 5 -28.15 -0.38 -12.98
C LEU A 5 -27.34 -0.47 -14.27
N HIS A 6 -26.07 -0.89 -14.21
CA HIS A 6 -25.28 -1.12 -15.42
C HIS A 6 -26.00 -2.02 -16.44
N LYS A 7 -26.61 -3.12 -15.96
CA LYS A 7 -27.33 -4.07 -16.81
C LYS A 7 -28.73 -3.60 -17.21
N ARG A 8 -29.50 -3.05 -16.27
CA ARG A 8 -30.92 -2.73 -16.48
C ARG A 8 -31.18 -1.35 -17.07
N ASP A 9 -30.36 -0.37 -16.71
CA ASP A 9 -30.53 1.03 -17.07
C ASP A 9 -29.17 1.79 -17.01
N PRO A 10 -28.31 1.60 -18.02
CA PRO A 10 -26.97 2.18 -18.04
C PRO A 10 -26.99 3.72 -18.10
N GLU A 11 -28.05 4.32 -18.64
CA GLU A 11 -28.21 5.78 -18.67
C GLU A 11 -28.51 6.32 -17.28
N GLN A 12 -29.37 5.64 -16.51
CA GLN A 12 -29.55 5.95 -15.09
C GLN A 12 -28.26 5.79 -14.29
N LEU A 13 -27.45 4.75 -14.56
CA LEU A 13 -26.15 4.60 -13.94
C LEU A 13 -25.25 5.81 -14.23
N LYS A 14 -25.07 6.18 -15.50
CA LYS A 14 -24.27 7.35 -15.90
C LYS A 14 -24.77 8.62 -15.21
N ARG A 15 -26.09 8.84 -15.19
CA ARG A 15 -26.71 10.02 -14.55
C ARG A 15 -26.47 10.05 -13.04
N LEU A 16 -26.54 8.92 -12.35
CA LEU A 16 -26.33 8.85 -10.91
C LEU A 16 -24.84 8.93 -10.55
N ALA A 17 -23.99 8.17 -11.23
CA ALA A 17 -22.54 8.13 -10.98
C ALA A 17 -21.89 9.49 -11.28
N SER A 18 -22.30 10.19 -12.33
CA SER A 18 -21.80 11.54 -12.64
C SER A 18 -22.18 12.60 -11.60
N ARG A 19 -23.10 12.34 -10.67
CA ARG A 19 -23.40 13.28 -9.57
C ARG A 19 -22.42 13.16 -8.40
N VAL A 20 -21.67 12.06 -8.33
CA VAL A 20 -20.77 11.77 -7.22
C VAL A 20 -19.46 12.53 -7.41
N LYS A 21 -19.07 13.30 -6.40
CA LYS A 21 -17.81 14.05 -6.37
C LYS A 21 -16.75 13.39 -5.49
N ASN A 22 -17.17 12.56 -4.54
CA ASN A 22 -16.30 11.86 -3.61
C ASN A 22 -16.78 10.42 -3.46
N LEU A 23 -15.88 9.46 -3.56
CA LEU A 23 -16.15 8.04 -3.38
C LEU A 23 -15.14 7.49 -2.37
N CYS A 24 -15.64 6.91 -1.29
CA CYS A 24 -14.87 6.12 -0.35
C CYS A 24 -15.49 4.72 -0.30
N ALA A 25 -14.70 3.68 -0.53
CA ALA A 25 -15.18 2.31 -0.57
C ALA A 25 -14.11 1.31 -0.13
N VAL A 26 -14.52 0.33 0.68
CA VAL A 26 -13.74 -0.87 0.98
C VAL A 26 -14.10 -1.92 -0.05
N ILE A 27 -13.18 -2.32 -0.93
CA ILE A 27 -13.46 -3.21 -2.05
C ILE A 27 -13.12 -4.64 -1.67
N LYS A 28 -14.14 -5.49 -1.59
CA LYS A 28 -13.92 -6.94 -1.49
C LYS A 28 -13.87 -7.56 -2.89
N PRO A 29 -12.89 -8.43 -3.19
CA PRO A 29 -12.79 -9.13 -4.48
C PRO A 29 -14.05 -9.90 -4.86
N ASP A 30 -14.84 -10.35 -3.87
CA ASP A 30 -16.05 -11.15 -4.04
C ASP A 30 -17.35 -10.33 -4.17
N TRP A 31 -17.27 -9.00 -4.28
CA TRP A 31 -18.44 -8.13 -4.34
C TRP A 31 -19.42 -8.48 -5.46
N ARG A 32 -20.52 -9.12 -5.06
CA ARG A 32 -21.68 -9.46 -5.90
C ARG A 32 -22.90 -8.60 -5.54
N PRO A 33 -23.84 -8.37 -6.48
CA PRO A 33 -25.14 -7.77 -6.16
C PRO A 33 -25.90 -8.62 -5.13
N HIS A 34 -26.35 -8.00 -4.04
CA HIS A 34 -26.94 -8.61 -2.82
C HIS A 34 -28.21 -9.50 -2.97
N ASN A 35 -28.61 -9.87 -4.20
CA ASN A 35 -29.74 -10.77 -4.52
C ASN A 35 -29.48 -11.43 -5.89
N ALA A 36 -28.23 -11.78 -6.20
CA ALA A 36 -28.04 -12.87 -7.13
C ALA A 36 -28.42 -14.10 -6.31
N ASP A 37 -29.65 -14.60 -6.49
CA ASP A 37 -29.96 -15.95 -6.05
C ASP A 37 -28.85 -16.85 -6.58
N ALA A 38 -28.27 -17.68 -5.72
CA ALA A 38 -27.00 -18.36 -5.96
C ALA A 38 -26.95 -19.16 -7.27
N ASP A 39 -28.11 -19.41 -7.89
CA ASP A 39 -28.29 -20.25 -9.07
C ASP A 39 -28.73 -19.53 -10.36
N ASP A 40 -29.08 -18.22 -10.36
CA ASP A 40 -29.85 -17.62 -11.48
C ASP A 40 -29.14 -16.54 -12.33
N ALA A 41 -27.87 -16.22 -12.08
CA ALA A 41 -27.11 -15.32 -12.95
C ALA A 41 -25.84 -16.01 -13.48
N PRO A 42 -25.67 -16.16 -14.82
CA PRO A 42 -24.38 -16.60 -15.34
C PRO A 42 -23.30 -15.61 -14.89
N GLU A 43 -22.23 -16.15 -14.31
CA GLU A 43 -21.15 -15.38 -13.66
C GLU A 43 -20.49 -14.34 -14.61
N ASP A 44 -20.63 -14.55 -15.92
CA ASP A 44 -20.01 -13.74 -16.98
C ASP A 44 -20.67 -12.37 -17.20
N ASP A 45 -21.84 -12.10 -16.61
CA ASP A 45 -22.69 -10.96 -16.99
C ASP A 45 -22.69 -9.80 -15.97
N ILE A 46 -21.96 -9.94 -14.85
CA ILE A 46 -21.90 -8.94 -13.78
C ILE A 46 -20.59 -8.15 -13.87
N ILE A 47 -20.71 -6.86 -14.13
CA ILE A 47 -19.59 -5.92 -14.14
C ILE A 47 -18.88 -5.87 -12.77
N GLN A 48 -17.55 -5.97 -12.77
CA GLN A 48 -16.74 -5.82 -11.56
C GLN A 48 -16.76 -4.39 -11.04
N PHE A 49 -16.46 -4.20 -9.76
CA PHE A 49 -16.37 -2.86 -9.17
C PHE A 49 -15.41 -1.95 -9.95
N TRP A 50 -14.24 -2.47 -10.36
CA TRP A 50 -13.22 -1.71 -11.08
C TRP A 50 -13.74 -1.08 -12.38
N GLN A 51 -14.67 -1.77 -13.06
CA GLN A 51 -15.29 -1.29 -14.30
C GLN A 51 -16.42 -0.29 -14.05
N LEU A 52 -16.90 -0.14 -12.80
CA LEU A 52 -17.83 0.93 -12.42
C LEU A 52 -17.13 2.27 -12.22
N VAL A 53 -15.85 2.28 -11.85
CA VAL A 53 -15.09 3.49 -11.52
C VAL A 53 -15.14 4.55 -12.65
N PRO A 54 -15.02 4.18 -13.94
CA PRO A 54 -15.12 5.16 -15.03
C PRO A 54 -16.44 5.91 -15.15
N PHE A 55 -17.55 5.39 -14.61
CA PHE A 55 -18.86 6.05 -14.69
C PHE A 55 -18.95 7.29 -13.80
N PHE A 56 -18.05 7.44 -12.82
CA PHE A 56 -18.02 8.59 -11.92
C PHE A 56 -17.26 9.78 -12.55
N THR A 57 -17.78 10.30 -13.66
CA THR A 57 -17.07 11.29 -14.50
C THR A 57 -16.77 12.63 -13.82
N ASN A 58 -17.50 13.01 -12.77
CA ASN A 58 -17.26 14.24 -11.98
C ASN A 58 -16.54 13.98 -10.65
N LEU A 59 -15.95 12.79 -10.49
CA LEU A 59 -15.24 12.41 -9.27
C LEU A 59 -13.99 13.26 -9.08
N LYS A 60 -13.84 13.83 -7.88
CA LYS A 60 -12.69 14.65 -7.48
C LYS A 60 -11.85 13.98 -6.40
N LYS A 61 -12.47 13.19 -5.53
CA LYS A 61 -11.80 12.44 -4.46
C LYS A 61 -12.16 10.98 -4.55
N LEU A 62 -11.15 10.12 -4.58
CA LEU A 62 -11.31 8.68 -4.59
C LEU A 62 -10.50 8.08 -3.44
N GLU A 63 -11.16 7.28 -2.62
CA GLU A 63 -10.55 6.51 -1.55
C GLU A 63 -10.99 5.06 -1.67
N LEU A 64 -10.02 4.17 -1.88
CA LEU A 64 -10.25 2.75 -2.09
C LEU A 64 -9.37 1.95 -1.12
N HIS A 65 -10.01 1.03 -0.42
CA HIS A 65 -9.36 0.10 0.50
C HIS A 65 -9.65 -1.32 0.01
N GLY A 66 -8.73 -1.92 -0.73
CA GLY A 66 -8.86 -3.28 -1.24
C GLY A 66 -8.63 -4.33 -0.17
N ASP A 67 -9.48 -5.34 -0.12
CA ASP A 67 -9.35 -6.47 0.78
C ASP A 67 -8.18 -7.38 0.37
N ILE A 68 -7.43 -7.88 1.36
CA ILE A 68 -6.26 -8.75 1.21
C ILE A 68 -6.70 -10.20 1.00
N VAL A 69 -7.91 -10.56 1.42
CA VAL A 69 -8.46 -11.92 1.34
C VAL A 69 -8.97 -12.23 -0.07
N SER A 70 -8.06 -12.20 -1.05
CA SER A 70 -8.35 -12.71 -2.39
C SER A 70 -8.36 -14.23 -2.33
N ARG A 71 -9.54 -14.86 -2.17
CA ARG A 71 -9.66 -16.30 -2.44
C ARG A 71 -9.47 -16.47 -3.96
N SER A 72 -8.54 -17.33 -4.38
CA SER A 72 -8.23 -17.60 -5.80
C SER A 72 -9.47 -17.88 -6.67
N LYS A 73 -10.53 -18.47 -6.09
CA LYS A 73 -11.84 -18.70 -6.74
C LYS A 73 -12.62 -17.43 -7.12
N TYR A 74 -12.28 -16.28 -6.57
CA TYR A 74 -12.89 -14.98 -6.88
C TYR A 74 -11.95 -14.06 -7.68
N GLU A 75 -10.77 -14.56 -8.07
CA GLU A 75 -9.87 -13.85 -8.98
C GLU A 75 -10.40 -13.92 -10.41
N GLN A 76 -11.41 -13.11 -10.69
CA GLN A 76 -11.75 -12.81 -12.06
C GLN A 76 -10.60 -12.03 -12.72
N ALA A 77 -10.39 -12.27 -14.02
CA ALA A 77 -9.42 -11.51 -14.80
C ALA A 77 -9.68 -10.01 -14.59
N THR A 78 -8.61 -9.26 -14.27
CA THR A 78 -8.75 -7.82 -14.08
C THR A 78 -9.13 -7.20 -15.42
N PRO A 79 -10.26 -6.50 -15.50
CA PRO A 79 -10.74 -5.96 -16.75
C PRO A 79 -9.86 -4.78 -17.18
N GLU A 80 -9.60 -4.71 -18.48
CA GLU A 80 -8.92 -3.56 -19.07
C GLU A 80 -9.84 -2.35 -19.04
N ILE A 81 -9.40 -1.26 -18.40
CA ILE A 81 -10.13 0.00 -18.36
C ILE A 81 -9.68 0.86 -19.54
N THR A 82 -10.51 0.92 -20.58
CA THR A 82 -10.27 1.70 -21.80
C THR A 82 -10.83 3.12 -21.74
N ALA A 83 -11.60 3.44 -20.71
CA ALA A 83 -12.19 4.76 -20.53
C ALA A 83 -11.12 5.85 -20.29
N PRO A 84 -11.40 7.12 -20.65
CA PRO A 84 -10.49 8.22 -20.33
C PRO A 84 -10.20 8.32 -18.82
N PRO A 85 -8.98 8.74 -18.43
CA PRO A 85 -8.64 8.97 -17.03
C PRO A 85 -9.56 10.01 -16.39
N LEU A 86 -9.88 9.79 -15.11
CA LEU A 86 -10.67 10.73 -14.32
C LEU A 86 -9.86 12.01 -14.04
N GLN A 87 -10.56 13.10 -13.69
CA GLN A 87 -9.92 14.37 -13.30
C GLN A 87 -9.83 14.47 -11.78
N LEU A 88 -9.14 13.50 -11.16
CA LEU A 88 -9.03 13.39 -9.71
C LEU A 88 -8.10 14.47 -9.14
N ARG A 89 -8.49 15.04 -8.00
CA ARG A 89 -7.63 15.90 -7.16
C ARG A 89 -7.02 15.12 -6.00
N VAL A 90 -7.73 14.12 -5.48
CA VAL A 90 -7.30 13.29 -4.36
C VAL A 90 -7.49 11.83 -4.71
N ALA A 91 -6.45 11.02 -4.51
CA ALA A 91 -6.52 9.57 -4.60
C ALA A 91 -5.86 8.93 -3.37
N LYS A 92 -6.59 8.05 -2.69
CA LYS A 92 -6.11 7.24 -1.57
C LYS A 92 -6.33 5.78 -1.91
N LEU A 93 -5.26 5.01 -2.02
CA LEU A 93 -5.27 3.67 -2.58
C LEU A 93 -4.52 2.74 -1.62
N PHE A 94 -5.26 1.93 -0.88
CA PHE A 94 -4.72 1.01 0.12
C PHE A 94 -5.18 -0.43 -0.14
N GLY A 95 -4.36 -1.39 0.26
CA GLY A 95 -4.66 -2.81 0.13
C GLY A 95 -4.52 -3.34 -1.30
N TYR A 96 -5.23 -4.43 -1.60
CA TYR A 96 -5.15 -5.05 -2.93
C TYR A 96 -5.93 -4.28 -3.98
N ILE A 97 -5.20 -3.64 -4.91
CA ILE A 97 -5.79 -2.96 -6.06
C ILE A 97 -5.07 -3.44 -7.32
N PRO A 98 -5.79 -3.91 -8.35
CA PRO A 98 -5.14 -4.44 -9.54
C PRO A 98 -4.23 -3.42 -10.23
N ARG A 99 -3.07 -3.90 -10.70
CA ARG A 99 -2.04 -3.06 -11.34
C ARG A 99 -2.58 -2.17 -12.45
N THR A 100 -3.45 -2.70 -13.31
CA THR A 100 -4.04 -1.94 -14.43
C THR A 100 -4.96 -0.81 -13.94
N VAL A 101 -5.66 -1.00 -12.83
CA VAL A 101 -6.51 0.02 -12.21
C VAL A 101 -5.65 1.13 -11.62
N VAL A 102 -4.58 0.78 -10.90
CA VAL A 102 -3.63 1.76 -10.36
C VAL A 102 -2.99 2.56 -11.49
N ALA A 103 -2.49 1.88 -12.52
CA ALA A 103 -1.91 2.51 -13.71
C ALA A 103 -2.89 3.49 -14.37
N TRP A 104 -4.15 3.08 -14.54
CA TRP A 104 -5.19 3.92 -15.12
C TRP A 104 -5.53 5.13 -14.24
N LEU A 105 -5.62 4.97 -12.92
CA LEU A 105 -5.89 6.07 -11.99
C LEU A 105 -4.77 7.11 -11.98
N LEU A 106 -3.50 6.67 -12.04
CA LEU A 106 -2.35 7.57 -12.07
C LEU A 106 -2.25 8.39 -13.37
N LYS A 107 -2.93 7.98 -14.46
CA LYS A 107 -3.09 8.84 -15.65
C LYS A 107 -3.90 10.12 -15.38
N SER A 108 -4.58 10.22 -14.22
CA SER A 108 -5.17 11.48 -13.72
C SER A 108 -4.12 12.52 -13.28
N GLY A 109 -2.83 12.23 -13.48
CA GLY A 109 -1.69 12.96 -12.91
C GLY A 109 -1.69 14.48 -13.08
N ASN A 110 -2.23 14.98 -14.19
CA ASN A 110 -2.33 16.42 -14.47
C ASN A 110 -3.21 17.20 -13.48
N THR A 111 -4.12 16.53 -12.76
CA THR A 111 -5.03 17.15 -11.79
C THR A 111 -4.81 16.72 -10.36
N LEU A 112 -4.01 15.67 -10.12
CA LEU A 112 -3.79 15.13 -8.79
C LEU A 112 -2.99 16.10 -7.93
N GLU A 113 -3.54 16.44 -6.76
CA GLU A 113 -2.93 17.32 -5.76
C GLU A 113 -2.50 16.54 -4.50
N TRP A 114 -3.17 15.41 -4.24
CA TRP A 114 -2.95 14.56 -3.06
C TRP A 114 -3.02 13.10 -3.44
N LEU A 115 -1.98 12.34 -3.10
CA LEU A 115 -1.85 10.92 -3.39
C LEU A 115 -1.41 10.16 -2.14
N GLU A 116 -2.13 9.11 -1.78
CA GLU A 116 -1.73 8.16 -0.73
C GLU A 116 -1.73 6.74 -1.30
N LEU A 117 -0.62 6.02 -1.12
CA LEU A 117 -0.40 4.68 -1.65
C LEU A 117 0.04 3.74 -0.53
N GLY A 118 -0.78 2.75 -0.24
CA GLY A 118 -0.48 1.58 0.60
C GLY A 118 -0.83 0.30 -0.14
N LEU A 119 -0.34 0.16 -1.37
CA LEU A 119 -0.76 -0.85 -2.34
C LEU A 119 -0.10 -2.20 -2.07
N LEU A 120 -0.90 -3.26 -2.10
CA LEU A 120 -0.45 -4.64 -1.92
C LEU A 120 -0.61 -5.43 -3.22
N ASP A 121 0.35 -6.32 -3.48
CA ASP A 121 0.28 -7.31 -4.55
C ASP A 121 -0.61 -8.50 -4.14
N ARG A 122 -0.88 -9.39 -5.10
CA ARG A 122 -1.63 -10.62 -4.81
C ARG A 122 -0.94 -11.43 -3.71
N PRO A 123 -1.70 -11.99 -2.74
CA PRO A 123 -1.18 -12.99 -1.83
C PRO A 123 -0.62 -14.15 -2.64
N THR A 124 0.63 -14.52 -2.42
CA THR A 124 1.19 -15.78 -2.93
C THR A 124 1.11 -16.80 -1.82
N CYS A 125 0.28 -17.84 -1.99
CA CYS A 125 0.40 -19.04 -1.16
C CYS A 125 1.77 -19.67 -1.44
N LEU A 126 2.62 -19.76 -0.41
CA LEU A 126 3.83 -20.58 -0.47
C LEU A 126 3.51 -22.09 -0.38
N MET A 127 2.31 -22.44 0.08
CA MET A 127 1.86 -23.83 0.17
C MET A 127 1.32 -24.29 -1.18
N GLY A 128 2.18 -24.85 -2.03
CA GLY A 128 1.77 -25.72 -3.13
C GLY A 128 2.06 -25.26 -4.57
N GLY A 129 3.07 -24.43 -4.81
CA GLY A 129 3.57 -24.16 -6.16
C GLY A 129 5.03 -24.55 -6.26
N ASP A 130 5.37 -25.36 -7.26
CA ASP A 130 6.75 -25.61 -7.67
C ASP A 130 7.56 -24.31 -7.64
N GLU A 131 8.83 -24.40 -7.25
CA GLU A 131 9.82 -23.31 -7.20
C GLU A 131 9.86 -22.45 -8.48
N GLU A 132 9.25 -22.92 -9.58
CA GLU A 132 9.07 -22.26 -10.87
C GLU A 132 8.07 -21.07 -10.91
N ASN A 133 7.22 -20.86 -9.90
CA ASN A 133 6.23 -19.77 -9.92
C ASN A 133 6.71 -18.44 -9.32
N PHE A 134 7.91 -18.39 -8.73
CA PHE A 134 8.62 -17.13 -8.69
C PHE A 134 9.07 -16.86 -10.12
N PRO A 135 8.64 -15.77 -10.80
CA PRO A 135 9.26 -15.44 -12.06
C PRO A 135 10.76 -15.40 -11.77
N PRO A 136 11.57 -16.26 -12.44
CA PRO A 136 12.98 -16.35 -12.13
C PRO A 136 13.51 -14.94 -12.13
N SER A 137 14.30 -14.61 -11.11
CA SER A 137 15.21 -13.48 -11.15
C SER A 137 15.77 -13.50 -12.56
N ARG A 138 15.31 -12.58 -13.44
CA ARG A 138 15.96 -12.41 -14.74
C ARG A 138 17.39 -12.13 -14.33
N GLU A 139 18.24 -13.14 -14.52
CA GLU A 139 19.68 -13.00 -14.37
C GLU A 139 20.00 -11.73 -15.12
N ILE A 140 20.35 -10.69 -14.37
CA ILE A 140 20.91 -9.49 -14.94
C ILE A 140 22.20 -10.03 -15.54
N SER A 141 22.15 -10.20 -16.86
CA SER A 141 23.22 -10.77 -17.65
C SER A 141 24.52 -10.15 -17.19
N GLU A 142 25.51 -10.97 -16.89
CA GLU A 142 26.85 -10.53 -16.56
C GLU A 142 27.42 -9.76 -17.75
N GLY A 143 27.21 -8.45 -17.80
CA GLY A 143 27.69 -7.63 -18.90
C GLY A 143 27.24 -6.19 -18.76
N GLU A 144 28.21 -5.31 -18.50
CA GLU A 144 28.15 -3.88 -18.81
C GLU A 144 27.22 -3.01 -17.95
N GLY A 145 27.64 -2.79 -16.69
CA GLY A 145 27.19 -1.68 -15.86
C GLY A 145 28.28 -1.36 -14.83
N SER A 146 28.74 -0.11 -14.77
CA SER A 146 29.80 0.35 -13.88
C SER A 146 29.54 -0.03 -12.43
N GLY A 147 30.60 -0.45 -11.72
CA GLY A 147 30.56 -1.11 -10.40
C GLY A 147 29.90 -0.37 -9.23
N ASP A 148 29.33 0.82 -9.43
CA ASP A 148 28.60 1.58 -8.40
C ASP A 148 27.09 1.27 -8.34
N GLU A 149 26.55 0.52 -9.32
CA GLU A 149 25.11 0.17 -9.37
C GLU A 149 24.78 -1.22 -8.79
N ARG A 150 25.79 -1.99 -8.39
CA ARG A 150 25.67 -3.39 -7.93
C ARG A 150 25.76 -3.57 -6.41
N GLU A 151 25.17 -2.67 -5.62
CA GLU A 151 24.92 -3.00 -4.21
C GLU A 151 23.68 -3.88 -4.13
N ALA A 152 23.92 -5.18 -4.24
CA ALA A 152 22.96 -6.24 -3.99
C ALA A 152 22.22 -5.99 -2.67
N TYR A 153 20.90 -5.86 -2.77
CA TYR A 153 20.04 -6.07 -1.62
C TYR A 153 20.37 -7.47 -1.10
N GLU A 154 20.88 -7.58 0.14
CA GLU A 154 21.17 -8.88 0.76
C GLU A 154 19.90 -9.74 0.64
N ILE A 155 19.95 -10.78 -0.18
CA ILE A 155 18.85 -11.72 -0.35
C ILE A 155 18.94 -12.65 0.85
N ASP A 156 18.07 -12.43 1.83
CA ASP A 156 17.81 -13.39 2.91
C ASP A 156 17.02 -14.55 2.29
N ASP A 157 17.70 -15.36 1.47
CA ASP A 157 17.19 -16.61 0.92
C ASP A 157 17.27 -17.67 2.04
N ASN A 158 16.52 -17.42 3.11
CA ASN A 158 16.34 -18.40 4.15
C ASN A 158 15.40 -19.46 3.60
N GLY A 159 15.99 -20.50 2.98
CA GLY A 159 15.34 -21.73 2.51
C GLY A 159 14.72 -22.58 3.63
N PHE A 160 14.18 -21.93 4.66
CA PHE A 160 13.30 -22.53 5.64
C PHE A 160 11.87 -22.42 5.12
N GLU A 161 11.09 -23.49 5.30
CA GLU A 161 9.63 -23.45 5.15
C GLU A 161 9.09 -22.35 6.08
N THR A 162 8.89 -21.14 5.53
CA THR A 162 8.34 -20.03 6.30
C THR A 162 6.85 -20.33 6.51
N ASN A 163 6.43 -20.39 7.77
CA ASN A 163 5.03 -20.65 8.12
C ASN A 163 4.09 -19.52 7.68
N SER A 164 4.58 -18.33 7.34
CA SER A 164 3.73 -17.24 6.85
C SER A 164 4.54 -16.25 6.00
N THR A 165 3.86 -15.52 5.10
CA THR A 165 4.48 -14.49 4.24
C THR A 165 3.77 -13.17 4.42
N ILE A 166 4.54 -12.13 4.72
CA ILE A 166 4.01 -10.77 4.81
C ILE A 166 3.51 -10.36 3.42
N PRO A 167 2.31 -9.77 3.30
CA PRO A 167 1.80 -9.25 2.03
C PRO A 167 2.81 -8.36 1.32
N ARG A 168 3.07 -8.69 0.05
CA ARG A 168 4.08 -7.98 -0.73
C ARG A 168 3.54 -6.62 -1.16
N PRO A 169 4.36 -5.56 -1.16
CA PRO A 169 3.95 -4.30 -1.77
C PRO A 169 3.75 -4.47 -3.28
N LEU A 170 2.82 -3.70 -3.86
CA LEU A 170 2.57 -3.76 -5.30
C LEU A 170 3.78 -3.27 -6.10
N VAL A 171 4.18 -4.05 -7.09
CA VAL A 171 5.33 -3.76 -7.97
C VAL A 171 4.89 -3.56 -9.42
N ASN A 172 5.70 -2.82 -10.19
CA ASN A 172 5.55 -2.68 -11.65
C ASN A 172 4.13 -2.24 -12.10
N PHE A 173 3.46 -1.42 -11.30
CA PHE A 173 2.15 -0.85 -11.65
C PHE A 173 2.28 0.40 -12.52
N LEU A 174 3.48 0.94 -12.67
CA LEU A 174 3.80 1.94 -13.68
C LEU A 174 4.16 1.20 -14.97
N PRO A 175 3.61 1.62 -16.14
CA PRO A 175 3.99 1.02 -17.41
C PRO A 175 5.50 1.15 -17.59
N SER A 176 6.20 0.04 -17.81
CA SER A 176 7.64 0.05 -18.04
C SER A 176 7.95 0.73 -19.37
N SER A 177 8.90 1.66 -19.37
CA SER A 177 9.41 2.36 -20.56
C SER A 177 9.98 1.46 -21.67
N ARG A 178 10.06 0.14 -21.46
CA ARG A 178 10.67 -0.81 -22.41
C ARG A 178 9.71 -1.32 -23.49
N ASP A 179 8.40 -1.25 -23.26
CA ASP A 179 7.39 -1.76 -24.21
C ASP A 179 6.61 -0.65 -24.92
N LEU A 180 7.03 0.61 -24.76
CA LEU A 180 6.44 1.77 -25.43
C LEU A 180 7.56 2.61 -26.03
N GLU A 181 7.37 3.09 -27.27
CA GLU A 181 8.27 4.03 -27.97
C GLU A 181 8.43 5.40 -27.26
N PHE A 182 7.83 5.56 -26.08
CA PHE A 182 7.93 6.72 -25.23
C PHE A 182 8.30 6.26 -23.81
N PRO A 183 9.31 6.90 -23.17
CA PRO A 183 9.49 6.71 -21.72
C PRO A 183 8.16 7.01 -21.05
N SER A 184 7.80 6.23 -20.03
CA SER A 184 6.62 6.49 -19.23
C SER A 184 6.67 7.92 -18.66
N GLU A 185 6.07 8.89 -19.36
CA GLU A 185 5.94 10.28 -18.95
C GLU A 185 4.88 10.38 -17.84
N LEU A 186 5.05 9.60 -16.75
CA LEU A 186 4.29 9.88 -15.55
C LEU A 186 4.64 11.30 -15.13
N THR A 187 3.69 12.19 -15.24
CA THR A 187 3.82 13.59 -14.84
C THR A 187 2.77 13.87 -13.79
N LEU A 188 3.22 14.42 -12.66
CA LEU A 188 2.37 14.75 -11.52
C LEU A 188 2.54 16.24 -11.19
N PRO A 189 2.29 17.16 -12.15
CA PRO A 189 2.70 18.57 -12.08
C PRO A 189 1.90 19.41 -11.09
N ARG A 190 0.98 18.82 -10.34
CA ARG A 190 0.16 19.50 -9.32
C ARG A 190 0.22 18.82 -7.96
N LEU A 191 0.96 17.72 -7.85
CA LEU A 191 0.96 16.92 -6.64
C LEU A 191 1.75 17.64 -5.55
N LYS A 192 1.05 17.98 -4.46
CA LYS A 192 1.60 18.70 -3.31
C LYS A 192 1.80 17.81 -2.09
N TYR A 193 0.99 16.75 -2.00
CA TYR A 193 1.03 15.80 -0.89
C TYR A 193 1.18 14.38 -1.42
N LEU A 194 2.18 13.66 -0.91
CA LEU A 194 2.43 12.26 -1.23
C LEU A 194 2.63 11.46 0.05
N HIS A 195 1.86 10.39 0.22
CA HIS A 195 2.02 9.41 1.28
C HIS A 195 2.34 8.05 0.69
N LEU A 196 3.50 7.50 1.05
CA LEU A 196 3.99 6.19 0.64
C LEU A 196 4.04 5.29 1.86
N SER A 197 3.23 4.24 1.84
CA SER A 197 3.06 3.27 2.91
C SER A 197 3.31 1.86 2.37
N GLN A 198 4.07 1.06 3.10
CA GLN A 198 4.21 -0.36 2.81
C GLN A 198 4.31 -1.16 4.11
N PRO A 199 3.87 -2.42 4.11
CA PRO A 199 4.24 -3.37 5.14
C PRO A 199 5.76 -3.54 5.19
N CYS A 200 6.28 -3.93 6.35
CA CYS A 200 7.67 -4.34 6.52
C CYS A 200 7.79 -5.48 7.53
N LYS A 201 8.90 -6.21 7.47
CA LYS A 201 9.24 -7.24 8.46
C LYS A 201 9.28 -6.63 9.86
N GLY A 202 8.48 -7.19 10.78
CA GLY A 202 8.61 -6.93 12.22
C GLY A 202 9.79 -7.74 12.79
N SER A 203 10.23 -7.41 14.01
CA SER A 203 11.37 -8.08 14.65
C SER A 203 10.98 -9.17 15.66
N TYR A 204 9.68 -9.46 15.83
CA TYR A 204 9.17 -10.39 16.84
C TYR A 204 9.61 -11.83 16.54
N GLU A 205 10.13 -12.51 17.57
CA GLU A 205 11.04 -13.65 17.43
C GLU A 205 10.47 -15.09 17.40
N PRO A 206 9.16 -15.41 17.49
CA PRO A 206 8.77 -16.82 17.43
C PRO A 206 8.48 -17.35 16.02
N TYR A 207 8.18 -16.49 15.03
CA TYR A 207 7.78 -16.92 13.69
C TYR A 207 8.76 -16.44 12.62
N VAL A 208 9.36 -17.38 11.88
CA VAL A 208 10.11 -17.08 10.67
C VAL A 208 9.11 -16.67 9.57
N VAL A 209 8.84 -15.38 9.48
CA VAL A 209 8.00 -14.79 8.44
C VAL A 209 8.82 -14.49 7.19
N GLY A 210 8.30 -14.90 6.03
CA GLY A 210 8.87 -14.59 4.72
C GLY A 210 8.66 -13.12 4.35
N TRP A 211 9.72 -12.44 3.91
CA TRP A 211 9.67 -11.08 3.36
C TRP A 211 10.37 -11.03 2.00
N SER A 212 9.67 -10.58 0.96
CA SER A 212 10.25 -10.50 -0.38
C SER A 212 11.07 -9.22 -0.57
N ILE A 213 12.38 -9.33 -0.37
CA ILE A 213 13.35 -8.24 -0.60
C ILE A 213 13.32 -7.78 -2.06
N SER A 214 13.17 -8.71 -3.01
CA SER A 214 13.00 -8.41 -4.42
C SER A 214 11.74 -7.58 -4.71
N ALA A 215 10.61 -7.88 -4.05
CA ALA A 215 9.39 -7.08 -4.18
C ALA A 215 9.57 -5.68 -3.57
N GLN A 216 10.21 -5.59 -2.40
CA GLN A 216 10.55 -4.31 -1.78
C GLN A 216 11.39 -3.43 -2.73
N ALA A 217 12.46 -3.98 -3.30
CA ALA A 217 13.33 -3.24 -4.22
C ALA A 217 12.58 -2.73 -5.46
N ARG A 218 11.72 -3.55 -6.07
CA ARG A 218 10.90 -3.15 -7.23
C ARG A 218 9.82 -2.13 -6.86
N CYS A 219 9.25 -2.22 -5.67
CA CYS A 219 8.32 -1.21 -5.16
C CYS A 219 9.01 0.14 -4.97
N LEU A 220 10.19 0.15 -4.33
CA LEU A 220 11.01 1.36 -4.16
C LEU A 220 11.40 1.99 -5.50
N SER A 221 11.63 1.18 -6.55
CA SER A 221 11.83 1.67 -7.91
C SER A 221 10.59 2.41 -8.44
N SER A 222 9.40 1.83 -8.27
CA SER A 222 8.14 2.48 -8.66
C SER A 222 7.88 3.77 -7.88
N TRP A 223 8.22 3.81 -6.59
CA TRP A 223 8.12 5.01 -5.77
C TRP A 223 9.12 6.09 -6.19
N ARG A 224 10.34 5.71 -6.61
CA ARG A 224 11.33 6.65 -7.17
C ARG A 224 10.76 7.37 -8.38
N GLU A 225 10.13 6.65 -9.30
CA GLU A 225 9.50 7.25 -10.48
C GLU A 225 8.38 8.24 -10.12
N ILE A 226 7.56 7.93 -9.11
CA ILE A 226 6.53 8.86 -8.62
C ILE A 226 7.17 10.13 -8.04
N LEU A 227 8.22 9.99 -7.24
CA LEU A 227 8.93 11.12 -6.62
C LEU A 227 9.62 12.01 -7.67
N LEU A 228 10.14 11.43 -8.74
CA LEU A 228 10.68 12.17 -9.88
C LEU A 228 9.54 12.92 -10.61
N ALA A 229 8.41 12.26 -10.84
CA ALA A 229 7.25 12.83 -11.53
C ALA A 229 6.60 14.02 -10.81
N CYS A 230 6.74 14.13 -9.48
CA CYS A 230 6.22 15.22 -8.66
C CYS A 230 7.30 16.12 -8.03
N SER A 231 8.56 15.97 -8.45
CA SER A 231 9.73 16.61 -7.83
C SER A 231 9.58 18.10 -7.55
N ASP A 232 9.04 18.83 -8.53
CA ASP A 232 9.04 20.30 -8.54
C ASP A 232 7.76 20.89 -7.92
N THR A 233 6.85 20.06 -7.40
CA THR A 233 5.60 20.53 -6.77
C THR A 233 5.30 19.93 -5.41
N LEU A 234 5.99 18.86 -5.03
CA LEU A 234 5.74 18.16 -3.78
C LEU A 234 6.15 19.01 -2.58
N GLU A 235 5.18 19.36 -1.74
CA GLU A 235 5.40 20.18 -0.53
C GLU A 235 5.51 19.31 0.74
N VAL A 236 4.73 18.21 0.79
CA VAL A 236 4.63 17.31 1.95
C VAL A 236 4.86 15.86 1.50
N LEU A 237 5.86 15.23 2.12
CA LEU A 237 6.17 13.81 1.91
C LEU A 237 5.91 13.03 3.21
N VAL A 238 5.10 11.99 3.14
CA VAL A 238 4.86 11.05 4.24
C VAL A 238 5.45 9.70 3.86
N LEU A 239 6.33 9.20 4.72
CA LEU A 239 6.93 7.87 4.61
C LEU A 239 6.45 7.04 5.78
N GLU A 240 5.73 5.96 5.49
CA GLU A 240 5.22 5.04 6.49
C GLU A 240 5.76 3.63 6.24
N GLN A 241 6.24 2.99 7.31
CA GLN A 241 6.58 1.58 7.33
C GLN A 241 5.71 0.91 8.38
N ARG A 242 4.94 -0.09 7.97
CA ARG A 242 4.00 -0.77 8.85
C ARG A 242 4.57 -2.13 9.25
N PRO A 243 5.13 -2.29 10.46
CA PRO A 243 5.60 -3.59 10.89
C PRO A 243 4.45 -4.57 10.88
N SER A 244 4.67 -5.70 10.22
CA SER A 244 3.59 -6.64 9.91
C SER A 244 3.54 -7.73 10.96
N CYS A 245 2.36 -7.99 11.54
CA CYS A 245 2.12 -9.03 12.54
C CYS A 245 1.09 -10.04 12.02
N ASP A 246 1.35 -11.33 12.21
CA ASP A 246 0.36 -12.37 11.92
C ASP A 246 -0.72 -12.36 13.00
N SER A 247 -1.99 -12.35 12.57
CA SER A 247 -3.15 -12.37 13.44
C SER A 247 -3.21 -13.58 14.38
N GLU A 248 -2.70 -14.75 13.97
CA GLU A 248 -2.62 -15.92 14.85
C GLU A 248 -1.54 -15.75 15.93
N GLY A 249 -0.38 -15.20 15.55
CA GLY A 249 0.69 -14.84 16.48
C GLY A 249 0.21 -13.83 17.53
N MET A 250 -0.58 -12.83 17.13
CA MET A 250 -1.18 -11.87 18.07
C MET A 250 -2.05 -12.53 19.14
N VAL A 251 -2.89 -13.49 18.74
CA VAL A 251 -3.81 -14.16 19.67
C VAL A 251 -3.07 -15.11 20.61
N MET A 252 -2.04 -15.80 20.10
CA MET A 252 -1.27 -16.75 20.92
C MET A 252 -0.31 -16.07 21.89
N GLU A 253 0.23 -14.91 21.53
CA GLU A 253 1.33 -14.28 22.27
C GLU A 253 0.91 -12.99 23.00
N GLU A 254 -0.35 -12.59 22.85
CA GLU A 254 -0.91 -11.36 23.44
C GLU A 254 -0.11 -10.09 23.05
N ILE A 255 0.61 -10.12 21.93
CA ILE A 255 1.48 -9.03 21.50
C ILE A 255 0.64 -7.81 21.10
N GLY A 256 0.96 -6.68 21.74
CA GLY A 256 0.32 -5.39 21.45
C GLY A 256 0.95 -4.64 20.27
N GLU A 257 0.18 -3.73 19.66
CA GLU A 257 0.68 -2.86 18.57
C GLU A 257 1.92 -2.06 18.98
N VAL A 258 1.94 -1.57 20.22
CA VAL A 258 3.07 -0.79 20.76
C VAL A 258 4.35 -1.62 20.77
N GLU A 259 4.26 -2.88 21.21
CA GLU A 259 5.41 -3.79 21.29
C GLU A 259 5.97 -4.07 19.89
N VAL A 260 5.11 -4.35 18.90
CA VAL A 260 5.52 -4.58 17.51
C VAL A 260 6.19 -3.36 16.88
N ILE A 261 5.73 -2.16 17.23
CA ILE A 261 6.30 -0.91 16.71
C ILE A 261 7.65 -0.62 17.35
N GLU A 262 7.78 -0.85 18.66
CA GLU A 262 8.96 -0.54 19.47
C GLU A 262 10.11 -1.55 19.34
N ASP A 263 9.83 -2.78 18.89
CA ASP A 263 10.79 -3.89 18.72
C ASP A 263 11.81 -3.70 17.57
N ASP A 264 12.06 -2.48 17.12
CA ASP A 264 13.05 -2.18 16.09
C ASP A 264 14.33 -1.61 16.70
N GLU A 265 15.16 -2.52 17.22
CA GLU A 265 16.36 -2.20 17.99
C GLU A 265 17.44 -1.43 17.22
N ASP A 266 17.45 -1.52 15.88
CA ASP A 266 18.52 -0.96 15.05
C ASP A 266 18.06 -0.12 13.84
N GLY A 267 16.77 -0.04 13.57
CA GLY A 267 16.20 0.77 12.49
C GLY A 267 16.49 0.24 11.10
N ARG A 268 17.01 -1.00 10.95
CA ARG A 268 17.44 -1.53 9.64
C ARG A 268 16.29 -1.70 8.67
N ARG A 269 15.08 -2.01 9.14
CA ARG A 269 13.88 -2.22 8.30
C ARG A 269 13.58 -1.02 7.38
N HIS A 270 13.98 0.20 7.75
CA HIS A 270 13.72 1.42 7.00
C HIS A 270 14.88 1.88 6.09
N ARG A 271 16.05 1.23 6.20
CA ARG A 271 17.31 1.71 5.63
C ARG A 271 17.23 1.93 4.11
N SER A 272 16.64 0.99 3.38
CA SER A 272 16.54 1.04 1.92
C SER A 272 15.70 2.22 1.43
N LEU A 273 14.55 2.45 2.07
CA LEU A 273 13.68 3.60 1.77
C LEU A 273 14.40 4.92 2.05
N ILE A 274 14.97 5.07 3.25
CA ILE A 274 15.71 6.27 3.65
C ILE A 274 16.89 6.56 2.72
N LYS A 275 17.64 5.51 2.32
CA LYS A 275 18.76 5.64 1.38
C LYS A 275 18.31 6.14 0.01
N MET A 276 17.20 5.62 -0.52
CA MET A 276 16.63 6.07 -1.80
C MET A 276 16.23 7.55 -1.76
N ILE A 277 15.48 7.98 -0.74
CA ILE A 277 15.06 9.38 -0.60
C ILE A 277 16.26 10.30 -0.40
N LYS A 278 17.22 9.90 0.45
CA LYS A 278 18.44 10.68 0.68
C LYS A 278 19.25 10.87 -0.60
N ARG A 279 19.34 9.84 -1.46
CA ARG A 279 20.02 9.93 -2.77
C ARG A 279 19.34 10.98 -3.66
N LEU A 280 18.01 10.93 -3.80
CA LEU A 280 17.23 11.90 -4.58
C LEU A 280 17.43 13.35 -4.11
N LEU A 281 17.44 13.56 -2.79
CA LEU A 281 17.73 14.87 -2.21
C LEU A 281 19.19 15.28 -2.47
N THR A 282 20.14 14.36 -2.31
CA THR A 282 21.58 14.67 -2.42
C THR A 282 22.00 15.00 -3.84
N SER A 283 21.50 14.27 -4.84
CA SER A 283 21.79 14.51 -6.25
C SER A 283 21.17 15.80 -6.78
N GLY A 284 20.20 16.37 -6.07
CA GLY A 284 19.41 17.50 -6.56
C GLY A 284 18.46 17.12 -7.70
N GLU A 285 18.31 15.82 -7.97
CA GLU A 285 17.44 15.28 -9.01
C GLU A 285 15.96 15.49 -8.69
N ALA A 286 15.59 15.45 -7.41
CA ALA A 286 14.19 15.55 -7.01
C ALA A 286 13.95 16.29 -5.68
N LEU A 287 12.68 16.54 -5.37
CA LEU A 287 12.17 16.95 -4.06
C LEU A 287 12.62 18.34 -3.62
N LYS A 288 12.74 19.27 -4.57
CA LYS A 288 13.24 20.64 -4.33
C LYS A 288 12.27 21.49 -3.51
N GLU A 289 10.97 21.27 -3.69
CA GLU A 289 9.91 22.04 -3.03
C GLU A 289 9.43 21.42 -1.71
N VAL A 290 10.02 20.29 -1.29
CA VAL A 290 9.61 19.59 -0.06
C VAL A 290 9.94 20.45 1.15
N LYS A 291 8.91 20.82 1.90
CA LYS A 291 9.01 21.64 3.12
C LYS A 291 8.83 20.81 4.38
N GLN A 292 8.06 19.73 4.29
CA GLN A 292 7.71 18.89 5.42
C GLN A 292 7.83 17.42 5.06
N VAL A 293 8.49 16.67 5.95
CA VAL A 293 8.57 15.21 5.91
C VAL A 293 7.96 14.64 7.18
N TYR A 294 7.18 13.58 7.06
CA TYR A 294 6.70 12.78 8.19
C TYR A 294 7.23 11.35 8.08
N LEU A 295 7.80 10.86 9.17
CA LEU A 295 8.32 9.50 9.29
C LEU A 295 7.41 8.72 10.26
N TYR A 296 6.55 7.84 9.73
CA TYR A 296 5.64 7.02 10.53
C TYR A 296 6.18 5.61 10.69
N GLY A 297 6.17 5.09 11.92
CA GLY A 297 6.63 3.73 12.23
C GLY A 297 8.14 3.57 12.08
N MET A 298 8.90 4.67 12.20
CA MET A 298 10.35 4.68 12.00
C MET A 298 11.12 5.02 13.26
N VAL A 299 12.08 4.18 13.63
CA VAL A 299 12.94 4.42 14.81
C VAL A 299 14.00 5.47 14.50
N ILE A 300 13.94 6.60 15.23
CA ILE A 300 14.92 7.70 15.12
C ILE A 300 16.02 7.64 16.19
N GLY A 301 15.73 7.01 17.33
CA GLY A 301 16.50 7.16 18.58
C GLY A 301 16.54 8.60 19.08
N GLN A 302 16.58 8.78 20.40
CA GLN A 302 16.68 10.11 21.01
C GLN A 302 17.87 10.19 21.97
N ASP A 303 18.56 11.34 22.00
CA ASP A 303 19.55 11.64 23.03
C ASP A 303 18.89 12.11 24.33
N ALA A 304 19.68 12.40 25.36
CA ALA A 304 19.18 12.86 26.66
C ALA A 304 18.39 14.18 26.60
N LEU A 305 18.51 14.95 25.50
CA LEU A 305 17.80 16.20 25.26
C LEU A 305 16.58 16.01 24.35
N GLY A 306 16.30 14.78 23.92
CA GLY A 306 15.20 14.46 23.01
C GLY A 306 15.51 14.69 21.53
N ASN A 307 16.76 14.97 21.16
CA ASN A 307 17.11 15.17 19.75
C ASN A 307 17.28 13.82 19.03
N PRO A 308 16.93 13.71 17.74
CA PRO A 308 17.18 12.50 16.95
C PRO A 308 18.65 12.11 17.01
N THR A 309 18.99 10.82 17.02
CA THR A 309 20.39 10.35 17.13
C THR A 309 20.99 9.87 15.80
N ASP A 310 22.32 9.87 15.71
CA ASP A 310 23.01 9.31 14.52
C ASP A 310 23.14 7.79 14.53
N ARG A 311 22.72 7.13 15.63
CA ARG A 311 22.76 5.67 15.77
C ARG A 311 21.84 4.98 14.76
N PHE A 312 20.67 5.57 14.50
CA PHE A 312 19.65 5.00 13.63
C PHE A 312 19.65 5.66 12.24
N PRO A 313 19.35 4.91 11.15
CA PRO A 313 19.24 5.47 9.81
C PRO A 313 18.26 6.66 9.73
N SER A 314 17.08 6.55 10.35
CA SER A 314 16.04 7.57 10.31
C SER A 314 16.41 8.82 11.12
N GLY A 315 17.11 8.66 12.25
CA GLY A 315 17.62 9.80 13.04
C GLY A 315 18.68 10.61 12.28
N ARG A 316 19.64 9.93 11.63
CA ARG A 316 20.59 10.59 10.71
C ARG A 316 19.89 11.31 9.56
N PHE A 317 18.84 10.71 9.02
CA PHE A 317 18.08 11.30 7.92
C PHE A 317 17.30 12.53 8.37
N MET A 318 16.69 12.50 9.56
CA MET A 318 16.00 13.63 10.15
C MET A 318 16.93 14.84 10.32
N ARG A 319 18.12 14.64 10.90
CA ARG A 319 19.15 15.70 10.98
C ARG A 319 19.60 16.22 9.62
N PHE A 320 19.71 15.33 8.62
CA PHE A 320 20.04 15.72 7.25
C PHE A 320 18.95 16.62 6.63
N LEU A 321 17.67 16.30 6.84
CA LEU A 321 16.56 17.14 6.38
C LEU A 321 16.57 18.51 7.06
N GLU A 322 16.76 18.55 8.38
CA GLU A 322 16.86 19.80 9.15
C GLU A 322 18.02 20.68 8.65
N SER A 323 19.17 20.08 8.32
CA SER A 323 20.32 20.80 7.75
C SER A 323 20.03 21.45 6.39
N ARG A 324 18.96 21.02 5.73
CA ARG A 324 18.46 21.55 4.46
C ARG A 324 17.25 22.48 4.61
N GLY A 325 16.85 22.80 5.85
CA GLY A 325 15.66 23.63 6.12
C GLY A 325 14.34 22.91 5.90
N VAL A 326 14.34 21.57 5.76
CA VAL A 326 13.12 20.77 5.66
C VAL A 326 12.68 20.36 7.05
N LYS A 327 11.43 20.68 7.40
CA LYS A 327 10.87 20.26 8.69
C LYS A 327 10.60 18.76 8.65
N CYS A 328 11.00 18.05 9.70
CA CYS A 328 10.81 16.60 9.81
C CYS A 328 10.16 16.26 11.14
N GLU A 329 9.18 15.36 11.14
CA GLU A 329 8.53 14.84 12.36
C GLU A 329 8.47 13.32 12.31
N ALA A 330 8.92 12.66 13.37
CA ALA A 330 8.73 11.23 13.56
C ALA A 330 7.45 10.96 14.37
N ARG A 331 6.69 9.93 13.98
CA ARG A 331 5.40 9.56 14.57
C ARG A 331 5.30 8.03 14.69
N GLN A 332 4.50 7.56 15.65
CA GLN A 332 4.41 6.15 16.04
C GLN A 332 4.06 5.22 14.87
N GLY A 333 3.31 5.68 13.86
CA GLY A 333 2.88 4.82 12.75
C GLY A 333 1.77 3.86 13.15
N GLN A 334 1.53 2.88 12.28
CA GLN A 334 0.56 1.82 12.48
C GLN A 334 1.23 0.49 12.15
N TRP A 335 0.85 -0.58 12.83
CA TRP A 335 1.19 -1.93 12.39
C TRP A 335 0.31 -2.39 11.21
N PHE A 336 0.66 -3.55 10.66
CA PHE A 336 -0.10 -4.20 9.62
C PHE A 336 -0.42 -5.64 10.03
N VAL A 337 -1.68 -5.90 10.35
CA VAL A 337 -2.12 -7.25 10.74
C VAL A 337 -2.57 -8.01 9.49
N TYR A 338 -2.12 -9.25 9.36
CA TYR A 338 -2.52 -10.14 8.26
C TYR A 338 -2.90 -11.53 8.78
N ASP A 339 -3.82 -12.20 8.08
CA ASP A 339 -4.25 -13.57 8.40
C ASP A 339 -3.46 -14.57 7.55
N HIS A 340 -2.88 -15.58 8.20
CA HIS A 340 -2.18 -16.69 7.55
C HIS A 340 -3.13 -17.63 6.81
N LYS A 341 -4.42 -17.72 7.15
CA LYS A 341 -5.31 -18.72 6.55
C LYS A 341 -5.69 -18.34 5.12
N PRO A 342 -5.30 -19.14 4.10
CA PRO A 342 -5.90 -19.02 2.78
C PRO A 342 -7.36 -19.48 2.86
N GLY A 343 -8.27 -18.56 3.16
CA GLY A 343 -9.70 -18.70 2.91
C GLY A 343 -10.41 -19.90 3.54
N PHE A 344 -9.89 -20.56 4.58
CA PHE A 344 -10.66 -21.53 5.35
C PHE A 344 -11.58 -20.80 6.35
N GLU A 345 -12.87 -20.82 6.00
CA GLU A 345 -14.05 -20.67 6.86
C GLU A 345 -13.83 -20.08 8.27
N TYR A 346 -14.14 -18.79 8.41
CA TYR A 346 -14.41 -18.12 9.69
C TYR A 346 -15.79 -17.44 9.64
N GLU A 347 -16.78 -18.10 9.02
CA GLU A 347 -18.18 -17.62 9.01
C GLU A 347 -19.04 -18.24 10.13
N GLU A 348 -18.53 -19.19 10.92
CA GLU A 348 -19.30 -19.84 12.01
C GLU A 348 -18.91 -19.43 13.44
N SER A 349 -17.89 -18.60 13.68
CA SER A 349 -17.47 -18.26 15.06
C SER A 349 -17.78 -16.83 15.52
N LEU A 350 -18.33 -15.97 14.66
CA LEU A 350 -18.76 -14.61 15.06
C LEU A 350 -20.20 -14.57 15.61
N ASP A 351 -21.04 -15.56 15.30
CA ASP A 351 -22.37 -15.72 15.90
C ASP A 351 -22.33 -16.30 17.34
N GLY A 352 -21.17 -16.79 17.78
CA GLY A 352 -20.98 -17.34 19.14
C GLY A 352 -20.53 -16.33 20.20
N PHE A 353 -20.06 -15.13 19.82
CA PHE A 353 -19.48 -14.17 20.77
C PHE A 353 -20.33 -12.91 21.02
N TYR A 354 -21.42 -12.71 20.28
CA TYR A 354 -22.40 -11.65 20.55
C TYR A 354 -23.79 -12.22 20.85
N GLY A 355 -23.86 -13.07 21.88
CA GLY A 355 -25.10 -13.56 22.47
C GLY A 355 -25.45 -12.80 23.75
N THR A 356 -26.28 -11.76 23.62
CA THR A 356 -27.17 -11.18 24.64
C THR A 356 -26.55 -10.40 25.82
N LYS A 357 -26.56 -9.07 25.69
CA LYS A 357 -27.39 -8.23 26.58
C LYS A 357 -27.83 -6.99 25.83
N GLU A 358 -29.14 -6.88 25.70
CA GLU A 358 -29.85 -5.68 25.28
C GLU A 358 -29.40 -4.50 26.14
N ALA A 359 -28.84 -3.48 25.50
CA ALA A 359 -28.96 -2.09 25.91
C ALA A 359 -29.14 -1.29 24.62
N GLU A 360 -30.36 -0.80 24.46
CA GLU A 360 -30.78 0.10 23.41
C GLU A 360 -29.90 1.37 23.39
N ASP A 361 -29.74 1.91 22.18
CA ASP A 361 -29.52 3.34 21.91
C ASP A 361 -28.11 3.93 22.14
N SER A 362 -27.24 3.79 21.15
CA SER A 362 -26.46 4.91 20.58
C SER A 362 -25.80 4.49 19.27
N GLY A 363 -26.21 5.09 18.15
CA GLY A 363 -25.56 4.88 16.86
C GLY A 363 -24.14 5.44 16.84
N GLU A 364 -23.15 4.57 16.90
CA GLU A 364 -21.74 4.90 16.62
C GLU A 364 -21.05 3.65 16.03
N PHE A 365 -20.94 3.60 14.70
CA PHE A 365 -20.11 2.62 13.99
C PHE A 365 -18.65 3.06 14.09
N ASP A 366 -17.97 2.60 15.13
CA ASP A 366 -16.60 2.99 15.46
C ASP A 366 -15.59 2.02 14.80
N PHE A 367 -15.35 2.18 13.49
CA PHE A 367 -14.16 1.61 12.85
C PHE A 367 -13.01 2.60 13.08
N MET A 368 -12.24 2.33 14.13
CA MET A 368 -11.33 3.30 14.73
C MET A 368 -10.05 3.51 13.93
N CYS A 369 -10.02 4.60 13.17
CA CYS A 369 -8.80 5.34 12.85
C CYS A 369 -8.58 6.38 13.96
N LYS A 370 -8.22 5.94 15.18
CA LYS A 370 -7.87 6.86 16.26
C LYS A 370 -6.46 7.41 16.01
N GLN A 371 -6.39 8.66 15.58
CA GLN A 371 -5.19 9.48 15.72
C GLN A 371 -5.00 9.78 17.21
N THR A 372 -4.17 9.00 17.90
CA THR A 372 -3.67 9.36 19.23
C THR A 372 -2.46 10.28 19.10
N PRO A 373 -2.43 11.42 19.82
CA PRO A 373 -1.24 12.25 19.93
C PRO A 373 -0.26 11.68 20.96
N PHE A 374 1.04 11.79 20.66
CA PHE A 374 2.20 11.70 21.55
C PHE A 374 2.13 10.73 22.75
N LEU A 375 3.05 9.78 22.79
CA LEU A 375 3.90 9.55 23.97
C LEU A 375 5.32 9.14 23.54
N ALA A 376 6.28 9.59 24.35
CA ALA A 376 7.70 9.31 24.28
C ALA A 376 8.13 8.53 25.53
N LYS A 377 9.32 7.92 25.45
CA LYS A 377 10.15 7.25 26.48
C LYS A 377 9.90 5.75 26.63
N VAL A 378 10.93 4.90 26.69
CA VAL A 378 12.25 5.06 27.36
C VAL A 378 13.43 4.77 26.45
#